data_AF-A0A7Y4UBL2-F1
#
_entry.id   AF-A0A7Y4UBL2-F1
#
_cell.length_a   1.000
_cell.length_b   1.000
_cell.length_c   1.000
_cell.angle_alpha   90.00
_cell.angle_beta   90.00
_cell.angle_gamma   90.00
#
_symmetry.space_group_name_H-M   'P 1'
#
loop_
_entity.id
_entity.type
_entity.pdbx_description
1 polymer ?
#
loop_
_entity_poly.entity_id
_entity_poly.type
_entity_poly.pdbx_seq_one_letter_code
_entity_poly.pdbx_strand_id
1 'polypeptide(L)'
;MQTVTKKLATFALTLSLCAAFVCALSLFTADFTGTTSWIAPTASAAVQAPANVVFRNAKNQVIGESRPYPYDRIQRGEWYCATITAPRYPARVRIRTAVGVIQQFTINGQYYHVDTVPTNPSHDDMRFAVIDPTNGHTYIECRLPIGRR
;
A
#
# COMPACT_ATOMS: atom_id res chain seq x y z
N MET A 1 43.74 -25.87 28.30
CA MET A 1 43.38 -26.96 27.36
C MET A 1 41.92 -27.46 27.54
N GLN A 2 40.97 -26.65 28.04
CA GLN A 2 39.56 -27.06 28.24
C GLN A 2 38.53 -26.17 27.49
N THR A 3 38.97 -25.09 26.86
CA THR A 3 38.10 -24.11 26.17
C THR A 3 37.90 -24.42 24.69
N VAL A 4 38.82 -25.14 24.05
CA VAL A 4 38.71 -25.55 22.63
C VAL A 4 37.74 -26.71 22.47
N THR A 5 37.71 -27.63 23.44
CA THR A 5 36.83 -28.82 23.44
C THR A 5 35.35 -28.45 23.56
N LYS A 6 35.01 -27.40 24.32
CA LYS A 6 33.62 -26.91 24.44
C LYS A 6 33.10 -26.27 23.15
N LYS A 7 33.93 -25.54 22.41
CA LYS A 7 33.54 -24.93 21.13
C LYS A 7 33.29 -25.97 20.03
N LEU A 8 34.10 -27.03 19.99
CA LEU A 8 33.92 -28.15 19.06
C LEU A 8 32.64 -28.96 19.34
N ALA A 9 32.33 -29.23 20.60
CA ALA A 9 31.09 -29.95 20.97
C ALA A 9 29.82 -29.16 20.60
N THR A 10 29.86 -27.83 20.70
CA THR A 10 28.73 -26.97 20.35
C THR A 10 28.50 -26.94 18.84
N PHE A 11 29.57 -26.90 18.05
CA PHE A 11 29.49 -26.92 16.58
C PHE A 11 28.95 -28.27 16.04
N ALA A 12 29.35 -29.38 16.65
CA ALA A 12 28.88 -30.72 16.28
C ALA A 12 27.38 -30.92 16.57
N LEU A 13 26.89 -30.39 17.69
CA LEU A 13 25.47 -30.44 18.06
C LEU A 13 24.58 -29.61 17.11
N THR A 14 25.04 -28.42 16.68
CA THR A 14 24.30 -27.60 15.71
C THR A 14 24.26 -28.21 14.31
N LEU A 15 25.31 -28.90 13.88
CA LEU A 15 25.34 -29.56 12.57
C LEU A 15 24.45 -30.81 12.53
N SER A 16 24.36 -31.56 13.64
CA SER A 16 23.47 -32.72 13.76
C SER A 16 21.98 -32.32 13.72
N LEU A 17 21.61 -31.20 14.34
CA LEU A 17 20.24 -30.65 14.29
C LEU A 17 19.84 -30.21 12.87
N CYS A 18 20.75 -29.59 12.11
CA CYS A 18 20.50 -29.22 10.72
C CYS A 18 20.36 -30.44 9.80
N ALA A 19 21.17 -31.49 9.99
CA ALA A 19 21.09 -32.71 9.18
C ALA A 19 19.78 -33.49 9.42
N ALA A 20 19.31 -33.55 10.66
CA ALA A 20 18.03 -34.18 11.00
C ALA A 20 16.83 -33.43 10.40
N PHE A 21 16.89 -32.10 10.31
CA PHE A 21 15.82 -31.28 9.71
C PHE A 21 15.75 -31.45 8.18
N VAL A 22 16.90 -31.59 7.51
CA VAL A 22 16.94 -31.84 6.06
C VAL A 22 16.48 -33.26 5.72
N CYS A 23 16.84 -34.27 6.52
CA CYS A 23 16.34 -35.64 6.35
C CYS A 23 14.84 -35.79 6.67
N ALA A 24 14.30 -35.00 7.61
CA ALA A 24 12.85 -34.97 7.86
C ALA A 24 12.08 -34.28 6.70
N LEU A 25 12.70 -33.31 6.00
CA LEU A 25 12.09 -32.68 4.84
C LEU A 25 12.07 -33.59 3.60
N SER A 26 13.08 -34.45 3.42
CA SER A 26 13.16 -35.36 2.27
C SER A 26 12.31 -36.63 2.42
N LEU A 27 11.87 -36.97 3.64
CA LEU A 27 10.90 -38.05 3.90
C LEU A 27 9.45 -37.66 3.52
N PHE A 28 9.16 -36.38 3.27
CA PHE A 28 7.86 -35.93 2.77
C PHE A 28 7.78 -35.84 1.23
N THR A 29 8.84 -36.18 0.51
CA THR A 29 8.91 -36.06 -0.96
C THR A 29 9.00 -37.38 -1.71
N ALA A 30 8.66 -38.51 -1.09
CA ALA A 30 8.61 -39.80 -1.79
C ALA A 30 7.27 -40.51 -1.58
N ASP A 31 6.64 -40.81 -2.72
CA ASP A 31 5.52 -41.72 -2.95
C ASP A 31 4.11 -41.27 -2.54
N PHE A 32 3.50 -40.48 -3.44
CA PHE A 32 2.05 -40.55 -3.67
C PHE A 32 1.77 -40.81 -5.16
N THR A 33 2.05 -42.04 -5.61
CA THR A 33 1.45 -42.62 -6.81
C THR A 33 0.03 -43.10 -6.48
N GLY A 34 -0.84 -42.12 -6.23
CA GLY A 34 -2.26 -42.35 -5.99
C GLY A 34 -3.05 -41.38 -6.85
N THR A 35 -3.72 -41.90 -7.88
CA THR A 35 -4.76 -41.23 -8.65
C THR A 35 -5.84 -40.69 -7.71
N THR A 36 -5.61 -39.48 -7.23
CA THR A 36 -6.61 -38.64 -6.59
C THR A 36 -6.44 -37.28 -7.24
N SER A 37 -7.41 -36.94 -8.07
CA SER A 37 -7.57 -35.63 -8.68
C SER A 37 -7.86 -34.63 -7.56
N TRP A 38 -6.86 -34.31 -6.75
CA TRP A 38 -6.87 -33.14 -5.90
C TRP A 38 -6.80 -31.95 -6.84
N ILE A 39 -7.98 -31.47 -7.23
CA ILE A 39 -8.14 -30.11 -7.70
C ILE A 39 -7.54 -29.26 -6.60
N ALA A 40 -6.32 -28.76 -6.82
CA ALA A 40 -5.76 -27.72 -5.98
C ALA A 40 -6.85 -26.66 -5.86
N PRO A 41 -7.26 -26.25 -4.64
CA PRO A 41 -8.22 -25.17 -4.53
C PRO A 41 -7.63 -24.02 -5.33
N THR A 42 -8.27 -23.73 -6.46
CA THR A 42 -7.90 -22.61 -7.29
C THR A 42 -8.06 -21.46 -6.33
N ALA A 43 -6.94 -20.87 -5.90
CA ALA A 43 -6.99 -19.69 -5.05
C ALA A 43 -7.86 -18.73 -5.82
N SER A 44 -9.10 -18.57 -5.36
CA SER A 44 -9.99 -17.54 -5.86
C SER A 44 -9.17 -16.28 -5.68
N ALA A 45 -8.73 -15.70 -6.79
CA ALA A 45 -7.96 -14.48 -6.77
C ALA A 45 -8.76 -13.54 -5.87
N ALA A 46 -8.23 -13.22 -4.69
CA ALA A 46 -8.93 -12.38 -3.74
C ALA A 46 -9.37 -11.15 -4.51
N VAL A 47 -10.68 -10.90 -4.58
CA VAL A 47 -11.24 -9.81 -5.37
C VAL A 47 -10.52 -8.55 -4.92
N GLN A 48 -9.65 -8.04 -5.80
CA GLN A 48 -8.74 -6.98 -5.45
C GLN A 48 -9.60 -5.75 -5.17
N ALA A 49 -9.63 -5.31 -3.91
CA ALA A 49 -10.43 -4.15 -3.53
C ALA A 49 -10.01 -2.95 -4.41
N PRO A 50 -10.95 -2.18 -4.97
CA PRO A 50 -10.60 -1.11 -5.89
C PRO A 50 -9.78 -0.02 -5.17
N ALA A 51 -8.95 0.69 -5.94
CA ALA A 51 -8.30 1.89 -5.43
C ALA A 51 -9.35 2.93 -5.03
N ASN A 52 -9.13 3.63 -3.94
CA ASN A 52 -10.06 4.64 -3.44
C ASN A 52 -9.32 5.84 -2.85
N VAL A 53 -9.86 7.02 -3.08
CA VAL A 53 -9.40 8.26 -2.46
C VAL A 53 -10.62 9.00 -1.93
N VAL A 54 -10.67 9.19 -0.62
CA VAL A 54 -11.79 9.86 0.06
C VAL A 54 -11.28 11.14 0.71
N PHE A 55 -11.85 12.26 0.32
CA PHE A 55 -11.54 13.56 0.91
C PHE A 55 -12.49 13.85 2.08
N ARG A 56 -11.95 14.40 3.16
CA ARG A 56 -12.71 14.84 4.33
C ARG A 56 -12.25 16.22 4.79
N ASN A 57 -13.17 17.02 5.29
CA ASN A 57 -12.84 18.32 5.89
C ASN A 57 -12.46 18.18 7.38
N ALA A 58 -12.12 19.31 8.01
CA ALA A 58 -11.81 19.37 9.43
C ALA A 58 -12.91 18.83 10.38
N LYS A 59 -14.17 18.78 9.91
CA LYS A 59 -15.32 18.23 10.64
C LYS A 59 -15.56 16.75 10.34
N ASN A 60 -14.60 16.06 9.71
CA ASN A 60 -14.70 14.67 9.26
C ASN A 60 -15.85 14.41 8.27
N GLN A 61 -16.34 15.45 7.59
CA GLN A 61 -17.39 15.31 6.58
C GLN A 61 -16.75 14.98 5.23
N VAL A 62 -17.33 14.01 4.51
CA VAL A 62 -16.85 13.65 3.17
C VAL A 62 -17.05 14.83 2.21
N ILE A 63 -16.00 15.13 1.48
CA ILE A 63 -15.96 16.13 0.41
C ILE A 63 -16.07 15.35 -0.91
N GLY A 64 -16.96 15.80 -1.78
CA GLY A 64 -17.23 15.19 -3.08
C GLY A 64 -17.71 16.23 -4.07
N GLU A 65 -17.93 15.84 -5.32
CA GLU A 65 -18.47 16.77 -6.34
C GLU A 65 -19.86 17.32 -5.96
N SER A 66 -20.68 16.52 -5.25
CA SER A 66 -21.97 16.98 -4.71
C SER A 66 -21.85 17.90 -3.50
N ARG A 67 -20.68 17.93 -2.85
CA ARG A 67 -20.38 18.74 -1.66
C ARG A 67 -18.92 19.18 -1.70
N PRO A 68 -18.59 20.16 -2.55
CA PRO A 68 -17.22 20.58 -2.74
C PRO A 68 -16.68 21.29 -1.50
N TYR A 69 -15.36 21.37 -1.39
CA TYR A 69 -14.68 22.08 -0.33
C TYR A 69 -14.96 23.59 -0.47
N PRO A 70 -15.66 24.22 0.50
CA PRO A 70 -16.09 25.60 0.37
C PRO A 70 -14.93 26.58 0.21
N TYR A 71 -15.05 27.55 -0.72
CA TYR A 71 -13.98 28.51 -1.00
C TYR A 71 -13.69 29.45 0.20
N ASP A 72 -14.70 29.80 0.99
CA ASP A 72 -14.54 30.59 2.23
C ASP A 72 -13.59 29.90 3.22
N ARG A 73 -13.59 28.56 3.25
CA ARG A 73 -12.74 27.76 4.13
C ARG A 73 -11.29 27.70 3.66
N ILE A 74 -11.08 27.77 2.35
CA ILE A 74 -9.74 27.88 1.75
C ILE A 74 -9.11 29.20 2.17
N GLN A 75 -9.87 30.30 2.12
CA GLN A 75 -9.40 31.61 2.57
C GLN A 75 -9.06 31.63 4.08
N ARG A 76 -9.77 30.83 4.89
CA ARG A 76 -9.44 30.63 6.32
C ARG A 76 -8.30 29.64 6.58
N GLY A 77 -7.76 28.99 5.56
CA GLY A 77 -6.70 27.98 5.72
C GLY A 77 -7.18 26.71 6.44
N GLU A 78 -8.46 26.33 6.33
CA GLU A 78 -8.93 25.07 6.91
C GLU A 78 -8.27 23.88 6.18
N TRP A 79 -7.93 22.85 6.96
CA TRP A 79 -7.31 21.63 6.45
C TRP A 79 -8.34 20.63 5.88
N TYR A 80 -7.87 19.82 4.94
CA TYR A 80 -8.53 18.62 4.43
C TYR A 80 -7.67 17.39 4.71
N CYS A 81 -8.30 16.22 4.70
CA CYS A 81 -7.65 14.92 4.79
C CYS A 81 -8.05 14.06 3.59
N ALA A 82 -7.08 13.56 2.84
CA ALA A 82 -7.29 12.55 1.81
C ALA A 82 -6.89 11.18 2.36
N THR A 83 -7.86 10.27 2.45
CA THR A 83 -7.63 8.87 2.77
C THR A 83 -7.42 8.11 1.48
N ILE A 84 -6.23 7.54 1.31
CA ILE A 84 -5.79 6.87 0.08
C ILE A 84 -5.63 5.39 0.36
N THR A 85 -6.35 4.58 -0.42
CA THR A 85 -6.30 3.12 -0.37
C THR A 85 -5.94 2.60 -1.76
N ALA A 86 -4.89 1.77 -1.82
CA ALA A 86 -4.48 1.13 -3.06
C ALA A 86 -4.98 -0.33 -3.13
N PRO A 87 -5.18 -0.85 -4.34
CA PRO A 87 -5.68 -2.20 -4.54
C PRO A 87 -4.55 -3.23 -4.37
N ARG A 88 -3.29 -2.80 -4.54
CA ARG A 88 -2.08 -3.56 -4.33
C ARG A 88 -0.99 -2.65 -3.78
N TYR A 89 -0.14 -3.21 -2.92
CA TYR A 89 1.04 -2.54 -2.37
C TYR A 89 2.33 -3.23 -2.84
N PRO A 90 3.46 -2.51 -2.93
CA PRO A 90 3.60 -1.04 -2.82
C PRO A 90 2.79 -0.31 -3.90
N ALA A 91 2.29 0.88 -3.58
CA ALA A 91 1.64 1.77 -4.54
C ALA A 91 2.33 3.13 -4.56
N ARG A 92 2.43 3.75 -5.73
CA ARG A 92 2.94 5.12 -5.87
C ARG A 92 1.77 6.09 -5.83
N VAL A 93 1.82 7.05 -4.92
CA VAL A 93 0.89 8.18 -4.88
C VAL A 93 1.55 9.36 -5.56
N ARG A 94 0.78 10.04 -6.43
CA ARG A 94 1.20 11.28 -7.08
C ARG A 94 0.15 12.36 -6.84
N ILE A 95 0.58 13.47 -6.27
CA ILE A 95 -0.22 14.67 -6.05
C ILE A 95 0.28 15.74 -7.01
N ARG A 96 -0.60 16.22 -7.89
CA ARG A 96 -0.28 17.22 -8.90
C ARG A 96 -1.29 18.35 -8.93
N THR A 97 -0.87 19.49 -9.46
CA THR A 97 -1.73 20.62 -9.80
C THR A 97 -1.65 20.90 -11.30
N ALA A 98 -2.28 21.98 -11.75
CA ALA A 98 -2.12 22.47 -13.11
C ALA A 98 -0.66 22.87 -13.45
N VAL A 99 0.16 23.20 -12.44
CA VAL A 99 1.56 23.63 -12.64
C VAL A 99 2.53 22.45 -12.72
N GLY A 100 2.21 21.33 -12.08
CA GLY A 100 3.08 20.17 -12.04
C GLY A 100 2.86 19.24 -10.86
N VAL A 101 3.78 18.32 -10.64
CA VAL A 101 3.75 17.39 -9.51
C VAL A 101 4.25 18.11 -8.26
N ILE A 102 3.42 18.15 -7.21
CA ILE A 102 3.83 18.68 -5.90
C ILE A 102 4.54 17.60 -5.10
N GLN A 103 3.96 16.39 -5.09
CA GLN A 103 4.43 15.32 -4.24
C GLN A 103 4.32 13.97 -4.95
N GLN A 104 5.33 13.13 -4.77
CA GLN A 104 5.30 11.75 -5.24
C GLN A 104 6.02 10.85 -4.25
N PHE A 105 5.37 9.78 -3.81
CA PHE A 105 5.90 8.87 -2.79
C PHE A 105 5.28 7.48 -2.92
N THR A 106 5.88 6.49 -2.25
CA THR A 106 5.39 5.11 -2.24
C THR A 106 4.74 4.81 -0.89
N ILE A 107 3.61 4.10 -0.91
CA ILE A 107 2.86 3.67 0.27
C ILE A 107 2.79 2.13 0.32
N ASN A 108 2.79 1.55 1.51
CA ASN A 108 2.70 0.11 1.77
C ASN A 108 1.43 -0.28 2.56
N GLY A 109 0.43 0.58 2.53
CA GLY A 109 -0.83 0.44 3.24
C GLY A 109 -1.70 1.66 3.00
N GLN A 110 -2.81 1.75 3.73
CA GLN A 110 -3.64 2.94 3.72
C GLN A 110 -2.84 4.16 4.18
N TYR A 111 -2.94 5.26 3.45
CA TYR A 111 -2.22 6.49 3.72
C TYR A 111 -3.19 7.65 3.94
N TYR A 112 -2.84 8.54 4.86
CA TYR A 112 -3.59 9.75 5.16
C TYR A 112 -2.73 10.96 4.80
N HIS A 113 -3.18 11.73 3.83
CA HIS A 113 -2.58 13.01 3.48
C HIS A 113 -3.40 14.12 4.13
N VAL A 114 -2.79 14.92 5.00
CA VAL A 114 -3.44 16.06 5.65
C VAL A 114 -2.73 17.32 5.23
N ASP A 115 -3.46 18.26 4.64
CA ASP A 115 -2.90 19.53 4.19
C ASP A 115 -3.99 20.61 4.12
N THR A 116 -3.60 21.84 3.82
CA THR A 116 -4.47 22.96 3.50
C THR A 116 -4.55 23.14 1.99
N VAL A 117 -5.69 23.61 1.47
CA VAL A 117 -5.78 23.94 0.04
C VAL A 117 -5.06 25.27 -0.19
N PRO A 118 -4.05 25.33 -1.08
CA PRO A 118 -3.37 26.59 -1.35
C PRO A 118 -4.30 27.60 -2.02
N THR A 119 -4.18 28.87 -1.66
CA THR A 119 -5.04 29.95 -2.20
C THR A 119 -4.68 30.34 -3.64
N ASN A 120 -3.54 29.85 -4.14
CA ASN A 120 -3.09 30.08 -5.51
C ASN A 120 -4.05 29.41 -6.52
N PRO A 121 -4.59 30.16 -7.51
CA PRO A 121 -5.49 29.62 -8.54
C PRO A 121 -4.95 28.39 -9.26
N SER A 122 -3.63 28.23 -9.34
CA SER A 122 -3.01 27.09 -9.97
C SER A 122 -3.26 25.75 -9.25
N HIS A 123 -3.77 25.79 -8.02
CA HIS A 123 -4.17 24.64 -7.21
C HIS A 123 -5.67 24.29 -7.33
N ASP A 124 -6.44 25.04 -8.13
CA ASP A 124 -7.87 24.78 -8.35
C ASP A 124 -8.12 23.41 -9.05
N ASP A 125 -7.09 22.78 -9.64
CA ASP A 125 -7.11 21.42 -10.21
C ASP A 125 -6.10 20.47 -9.53
N MET A 126 -6.09 20.45 -8.20
CA MET A 126 -5.27 19.48 -7.46
C MET A 126 -5.82 18.06 -7.63
N ARG A 127 -4.96 17.13 -8.07
CA ARG A 127 -5.30 15.74 -8.39
C ARG A 127 -4.43 14.76 -7.63
N PHE A 128 -5.07 13.69 -7.17
CA PHE A 128 -4.47 12.56 -6.48
C PHE A 128 -4.60 11.33 -7.36
N ALA A 129 -3.45 10.75 -7.71
CA ALA A 129 -3.38 9.51 -8.47
C ALA A 129 -2.71 8.41 -7.64
N VAL A 130 -3.27 7.20 -7.72
CA VAL A 130 -2.66 5.98 -7.18
C VAL A 130 -2.20 5.12 -8.36
N ILE A 131 -0.92 4.80 -8.38
CA ILE A 131 -0.21 4.27 -9.54
C ILE A 131 0.54 3.00 -9.13
N ASP A 132 0.49 1.98 -9.97
CA ASP A 132 1.32 0.78 -9.86
C ASP A 132 2.80 1.16 -10.11
N PRO A 133 3.70 0.95 -9.14
CA PRO A 133 5.09 1.34 -9.29
C PRO A 133 5.85 0.48 -10.30
N THR A 134 5.36 -0.71 -10.66
CA THR A 134 6.04 -1.65 -11.55
C THR A 134 5.78 -1.35 -13.02
N ASN A 135 4.52 -1.07 -13.39
CA ASN A 135 4.13 -0.87 -14.79
C ASN A 135 3.61 0.56 -15.08
N GLY A 136 3.47 1.42 -14.06
CA GLY A 136 2.98 2.79 -14.23
C GLY A 136 1.48 2.92 -14.45
N HIS A 137 0.71 1.84 -14.33
CA HIS A 137 -0.74 1.85 -14.50
C HIS A 137 -1.40 2.68 -13.39
N THR A 138 -2.28 3.62 -13.76
CA THR A 138 -3.03 4.42 -12.80
C THR A 138 -4.30 3.68 -12.40
N TYR A 139 -4.40 3.27 -11.13
CA TYR A 139 -5.59 2.60 -10.62
C TYR A 139 -6.77 3.56 -10.44
N ILE A 140 -6.49 4.78 -9.95
CA ILE A 140 -7.47 5.84 -9.78
C ILE A 140 -6.78 7.19 -9.90
N GLU A 141 -7.47 8.15 -10.48
CA GLU A 141 -7.13 9.56 -10.39
C GLU A 141 -8.39 10.34 -10.02
N CYS A 142 -8.31 11.18 -9.00
CA CYS A 142 -9.41 12.00 -8.53
C CYS A 142 -8.95 13.43 -8.30
N ARG A 143 -9.84 14.37 -8.56
CA ARG A 143 -9.62 15.79 -8.26
C ARG A 143 -10.09 16.05 -6.83
N LEU A 144 -9.37 16.90 -6.09
CA LEU A 144 -9.91 17.47 -4.86
C LEU A 144 -11.07 18.41 -5.25
N PRO A 145 -12.32 18.12 -4.85
CA PRO A 145 -13.46 18.93 -5.23
C PRO A 145 -13.39 20.26 -4.49
N ILE A 146 -12.98 21.33 -5.17
CA ILE A 146 -12.93 22.68 -4.63
C ILE A 146 -14.14 23.45 -5.15
N GLY A 147 -14.82 24.17 -4.25
CA GLY A 147 -15.94 25.03 -4.60
C GLY A 147 -15.52 26.12 -5.58
N ARG A 148 -16.43 26.54 -6.45
CA ARG A 148 -16.15 27.66 -7.37
C ARG A 148 -15.98 28.95 -6.57
N ARG A 149 -15.12 29.83 -7.10
CA ARG A 149 -14.95 31.20 -6.63
C ARG A 149 -16.18 32.04 -6.94
#